data_AF-A0A379EV10-F1
#
_entry.id   AF-A0A379EV10-F1
#
_cell.length_a   1.000
_cell.length_b   1.000
_cell.length_c   1.000
_cell.angle_alpha   90.00
_cell.angle_beta   90.00
_cell.angle_gamma   90.00
#
_symmetry.space_group_name_H-M   'P 1'
#
loop_
_entity.id
_entity.type
_entity.pdbx_description
1 polymer ?
#
loop_
_entity_poly.entity_id
_entity_poly.type
_entity_poly.pdbx_seq_one_letter_code
_entity_poly.pdbx_strand_id
1 'polypeptide(L)'
;MYSIKIKNVIKLFLLKFLRNKYQYKINIKNNIISIERKCDEFDLNQLKYVYLVKDPGIRNNRLTLYLNDFFKIGVNYTGFIAFYQKISAQFGFDDSLFFEYLYKRGPFSIQIWRKKQIQNYDILDEKYNDYTQGFEIQSPQKKFIPWGTTYEALFQQTQFKEKWIHYGFVYPIRVGRLLLKDVWITPSVRKDVPVLELYTDCYHASATDKSYLELKSLLTENKKLITSFIEERNNPKLYKSVINFNYIEFELYYHRHFKGYFDKGYSKFIIKNNTEYLEYVINEPYESQLVISSYLIIDHQDLIKIDYTCNSNIKRRPPKLKEKFQDDQAVIWIDDVNHKIGFTCNDRSIVFDKNEIECFTLANTQTARRNNESSLTICFVDKNKEAITIFSAEYHFLTQYVEKIRALTQKEVRYIEQYIEDV
;
A
#
# COMPACT_ATOMS: atom_id res chain seq x y z
N MET A 1 35.16 20.60 16.30
CA MET A 1 35.33 21.55 15.17
C MET A 1 36.23 20.88 14.13
N TYR A 2 35.68 20.01 13.28
CA TYR A 2 36.48 19.31 12.26
C TYR A 2 36.64 20.25 11.05
N SER A 3 37.79 20.90 10.94
CA SER A 3 38.11 21.72 9.78
C SER A 3 38.28 20.81 8.56
N ILE A 4 37.52 21.06 7.49
CA ILE A 4 37.80 20.49 6.16
C ILE A 4 39.28 20.71 5.87
N LYS A 5 40.03 19.63 5.63
CA LYS A 5 41.47 19.69 5.37
C LYS A 5 41.76 20.75 4.29
N ILE A 6 42.79 21.58 4.47
CA ILE A 6 43.16 22.66 3.53
C ILE A 6 43.23 22.19 2.07
N LYS A 7 43.71 20.95 1.84
CA LYS A 7 43.73 20.31 0.50
C LYS A 7 42.33 20.16 -0.14
N ASN A 8 41.29 19.94 0.66
CA ASN A 8 39.91 19.83 0.20
C ASN A 8 39.26 21.21 -0.04
N VAL A 9 39.69 22.25 0.69
CA VAL A 9 39.31 23.65 0.40
C VAL A 9 39.84 24.09 -0.97
N ILE A 10 41.06 23.69 -1.33
CA ILE A 10 41.64 23.94 -2.66
C ILE A 10 40.83 23.21 -3.75
N LYS A 11 40.42 21.96 -3.52
CA LYS A 11 39.54 21.20 -4.43
C LYS A 11 38.17 21.88 -4.62
N LEU A 12 37.56 22.39 -3.55
CA LEU A 12 36.35 23.21 -3.62
C LEU A 12 36.57 24.49 -4.42
N PHE A 13 37.72 25.15 -4.25
CA PHE A 13 38.06 26.35 -5.01
C PHE A 13 38.20 26.06 -6.51
N LEU A 14 38.77 24.91 -6.88
CA LEU A 14 38.90 24.47 -8.27
C LEU A 14 37.55 24.17 -8.95
N LEU A 15 36.50 23.79 -8.21
CA LEU A 15 35.13 23.68 -8.76
C LEU A 15 34.61 25.00 -9.34
N LYS A 16 35.08 26.16 -8.85
CA LYS A 16 34.70 27.48 -9.39
C LYS A 16 35.13 27.65 -10.85
N PHE A 17 36.11 26.90 -11.33
CA PHE A 17 36.61 26.95 -12.71
C PHE A 17 35.87 26.00 -13.66
N LEU A 18 35.05 25.06 -13.17
CA LEU A 18 34.13 24.23 -13.98
C LEU A 18 32.86 25.00 -14.40
N ARG A 19 32.92 26.34 -14.41
CA ARG A 19 31.81 27.24 -14.68
C ARG A 19 31.39 27.16 -16.15
N ASN A 20 30.16 26.71 -16.41
CA ASN A 20 29.40 27.21 -17.54
C ASN A 20 27.86 27.19 -17.38
N LYS A 21 27.26 28.30 -17.85
CA LYS A 21 25.89 28.55 -18.34
C LYS A 21 24.66 28.73 -17.43
N TYR A 22 24.67 28.46 -16.12
CA TYR A 22 23.43 28.56 -15.32
C TYR A 22 23.58 29.43 -14.07
N GLN A 23 22.70 30.44 -13.96
CA GLN A 23 22.64 31.44 -12.89
C GLN A 23 21.77 30.97 -11.72
N TYR A 24 21.91 29.72 -11.26
CA TYR A 24 21.25 29.26 -10.04
C TYR A 24 22.12 29.63 -8.83
N LYS A 25 21.51 30.27 -7.83
CA LYS A 25 22.16 30.67 -6.59
C LYS A 25 21.44 30.05 -5.40
N ILE A 26 22.20 29.46 -4.49
CA ILE A 26 21.69 28.84 -3.28
C ILE A 26 21.58 29.92 -2.20
N ASN A 27 20.40 30.04 -1.61
CA ASN A 27 20.15 30.86 -0.45
C ASN A 27 19.80 29.95 0.73
N ILE A 28 20.32 30.29 1.92
CA ILE A 28 20.00 29.60 3.16
C ILE A 28 19.57 30.67 4.16
N LYS A 29 18.32 30.59 4.60
CA LYS A 29 17.79 31.45 5.68
C LYS A 29 17.26 30.54 6.77
N ASN A 30 17.79 30.68 7.98
CA ASN A 30 17.55 29.76 9.08
C ASN A 30 17.87 28.30 8.67
N ASN A 31 16.86 27.43 8.61
CA ASN A 31 16.94 26.03 8.19
C ASN A 31 16.34 25.77 6.81
N ILE A 32 15.92 26.81 6.08
CA ILE A 32 15.31 26.66 4.75
C ILE A 32 16.37 26.94 3.69
N ILE A 33 16.50 26.00 2.75
CA ILE A 33 17.31 26.15 1.54
C ILE A 33 16.37 26.49 0.39
N SER A 34 16.71 27.52 -0.38
CA SER A 34 16.04 27.84 -1.63
C SER A 34 17.06 28.05 -2.75
N ILE A 35 16.64 27.81 -4.00
CA ILE A 35 17.46 28.01 -5.19
C ILE A 35 16.82 29.12 -6.02
N GLU A 36 17.49 30.26 -6.18
CA GLU A 36 16.99 31.37 -7.00
C GLU A 36 16.63 30.87 -8.40
N ARG A 37 15.43 31.25 -8.90
CA ARG A 37 14.85 30.82 -10.19
C ARG A 37 14.37 29.37 -10.25
N LYS A 38 14.35 28.65 -9.12
CA LYS A 38 13.50 27.48 -8.92
C LYS A 38 12.45 27.82 -7.87
N CYS A 39 11.25 27.28 -8.00
CA CYS A 39 10.18 27.42 -7.01
C CYS A 39 10.29 26.40 -5.87
N ASP A 40 11.46 25.79 -5.67
CA ASP A 40 11.66 24.73 -4.69
C ASP A 40 12.35 25.29 -3.43
N GLU A 41 11.75 25.03 -2.27
CA GLU A 41 12.35 25.23 -0.96
C GLU A 41 12.47 23.90 -0.20
N PHE A 42 13.45 23.79 0.68
CA PHE A 42 13.66 22.60 1.51
C PHE A 42 14.00 22.96 2.94
N ASP A 43 13.21 22.46 3.89
CA ASP A 43 13.51 22.54 5.31
C ASP A 43 14.50 21.43 5.72
N LEU A 44 15.69 21.85 6.15
CA LEU A 44 16.77 20.99 6.63
C LEU A 44 16.36 20.11 7.82
N ASN A 45 15.35 20.49 8.60
CA ASN A 45 14.83 19.63 9.68
C ASN A 45 14.25 18.31 9.16
N GLN A 46 13.82 18.29 7.89
CA GLN A 46 13.25 17.13 7.21
C GLN A 46 14.31 16.25 6.52
N LEU A 47 15.59 16.61 6.62
CA LEU A 47 16.68 15.88 5.98
C LEU A 47 16.83 14.47 6.59
N LYS A 48 16.68 13.44 5.76
CA LYS A 48 16.82 12.03 6.13
C LYS A 48 18.11 11.43 5.61
N TYR A 49 18.54 11.80 4.42
CA TYR A 49 19.79 11.33 3.81
C TYR A 49 20.28 12.30 2.74
N VAL A 50 21.57 12.17 2.43
CA VAL A 50 22.24 12.93 1.39
C VAL A 50 23.04 12.00 0.49
N TYR A 51 22.79 12.11 -0.81
CA TYR A 51 23.52 11.36 -1.83
C TYR A 51 24.24 12.30 -2.79
N LEU A 52 25.44 11.91 -3.20
CA LEU A 52 26.14 12.52 -4.32
C LEU A 52 25.95 11.64 -5.55
N VAL A 53 25.37 12.20 -6.60
CA VAL A 53 24.95 11.45 -7.79
C VAL A 53 25.53 12.07 -9.05
N LYS A 54 26.02 11.20 -9.93
CA LYS A 54 26.40 11.50 -11.31
C LYS A 54 25.69 10.50 -12.21
N ASP A 55 24.59 10.91 -12.82
CA ASP A 55 23.74 10.05 -13.67
C ASP A 55 23.69 10.59 -15.11
N PRO A 56 24.14 9.81 -16.12
CA PRO A 56 24.13 10.20 -17.53
C PRO A 56 22.72 10.32 -18.10
N GLY A 57 21.70 9.72 -17.48
CA GLY A 57 20.30 9.81 -17.90
C GLY A 57 19.60 11.11 -17.49
N ILE A 58 20.22 11.94 -16.63
CA ILE A 58 19.67 13.24 -16.24
C ILE A 58 20.18 14.29 -17.21
N ARG A 59 19.27 14.99 -17.91
CA ARG A 59 19.62 16.12 -18.81
C ARG A 59 20.59 17.06 -18.08
N ASN A 60 21.76 17.28 -18.66
CA ASN A 60 22.93 18.00 -18.12
C ASN A 60 23.93 17.22 -17.23
N ASN A 61 23.85 15.88 -17.08
CA ASN A 61 24.86 14.97 -16.49
C ASN A 61 25.79 15.61 -15.42
N ARG A 62 25.19 16.32 -14.47
CA ARG A 62 25.90 17.12 -13.48
C ARG A 62 26.02 16.34 -12.21
N LEU A 63 27.21 16.41 -11.63
CA LEU A 63 27.42 16.01 -10.26
C LEU A 63 26.46 16.81 -9.36
N THR A 64 25.56 16.10 -8.69
CA THR A 64 24.42 16.68 -7.99
C THR A 64 24.32 16.09 -6.59
N LEU A 65 24.12 16.96 -5.61
CA LEU A 65 23.79 16.59 -4.25
C LEU A 65 22.27 16.46 -4.12
N TYR A 66 21.80 15.29 -3.74
CA TYR A 66 20.41 14.98 -3.44
C TYR A 66 20.19 15.08 -1.94
N LEU A 67 19.28 15.97 -1.53
CA LEU A 67 18.73 16.03 -0.19
C LEU A 67 17.37 15.31 -0.23
N ASN A 68 17.29 14.14 0.40
CA ASN A 68 16.19 13.18 0.18
C ASN A 68 16.02 12.81 -1.31
N ASP A 69 14.86 12.28 -1.72
CA ASP A 69 14.59 11.85 -3.10
C ASP A 69 14.40 13.02 -4.09
N PHE A 70 14.00 14.21 -3.60
CA PHE A 70 13.40 15.24 -4.45
C PHE A 70 14.20 16.54 -4.58
N PHE A 71 14.91 17.00 -3.54
CA PHE A 71 15.58 18.29 -3.57
C PHE A 71 17.02 18.18 -4.09
N LYS A 72 17.29 18.78 -5.25
CA LYS A 72 18.51 18.55 -6.04
C LYS A 72 19.34 19.82 -6.18
N ILE A 73 20.58 19.77 -5.72
CA ILE A 73 21.53 20.88 -5.74
C ILE A 73 22.73 20.52 -6.61
N GLY A 74 22.94 21.23 -7.71
CA GLY A 74 24.13 21.05 -8.53
C GLY A 74 25.37 21.56 -7.81
N VAL A 75 26.48 20.80 -7.84
CA VAL A 75 27.75 21.23 -7.20
C VAL A 75 28.34 22.49 -7.83
N ASN A 76 27.85 22.87 -9.02
CA ASN A 76 28.27 24.04 -9.77
C ASN A 76 27.42 25.29 -9.51
N TYR A 77 26.43 25.23 -8.62
CA TYR A 77 25.58 26.39 -8.30
C TYR A 77 26.36 27.46 -7.53
N THR A 78 25.98 28.73 -7.73
CA THR A 78 26.60 29.83 -6.99
C THR A 78 26.23 29.72 -5.51
N GLY A 79 27.22 29.79 -4.62
CA GLY A 79 27.03 29.59 -3.18
C GLY A 79 27.16 28.14 -2.70
N PHE A 80 27.37 27.16 -3.59
CA PHE A 80 27.45 25.73 -3.21
C PHE A 80 28.53 25.45 -2.17
N ILE A 81 29.71 26.05 -2.28
CA ILE A 81 30.81 25.81 -1.32
C ILE A 81 30.40 26.22 0.10
N ALA A 82 29.87 27.43 0.27
CA ALA A 82 29.42 27.92 1.57
C ALA A 82 28.25 27.09 2.12
N PHE A 83 27.32 26.72 1.24
CA PHE A 83 26.23 25.80 1.56
C PHE A 83 26.76 24.46 2.07
N TYR A 84 27.61 23.79 1.29
CA TYR A 84 28.13 22.46 1.60
C TYR A 84 28.91 22.48 2.92
N GLN A 85 29.76 23.49 3.13
CA GLN A 85 30.51 23.65 4.38
C GLN A 85 29.58 23.79 5.59
N LYS A 86 28.53 24.61 5.49
CA LYS A 86 27.55 24.80 6.58
C LYS A 86 26.83 23.50 6.91
N ILE A 87 26.30 22.81 5.89
CA ILE A 87 25.49 21.60 6.10
C ILE A 87 26.36 20.41 6.50
N SER A 88 27.54 20.25 5.90
CA SER A 88 28.50 19.22 6.31
C SER A 88 28.89 19.39 7.78
N ALA A 89 29.19 20.62 8.22
CA ALA A 89 29.49 20.90 9.63
C ALA A 89 28.29 20.64 10.56
N GLN A 90 27.07 20.96 10.12
CA GLN A 90 25.85 20.77 10.91
C GLN A 90 25.48 19.29 11.09
N PHE A 91 25.60 18.49 10.03
CA PHE A 91 25.11 17.10 10.03
C PHE A 91 26.23 16.05 10.13
N GLY A 92 27.49 16.43 9.93
CA GLY A 92 28.64 15.52 9.94
C GLY A 92 28.70 14.67 8.68
N PHE A 93 28.77 15.30 7.50
CA PHE A 93 28.88 14.57 6.24
C PHE A 93 30.22 13.83 6.13
N ASP A 94 30.24 12.73 5.37
CA ASP A 94 31.48 12.07 4.97
C ASP A 94 32.18 12.89 3.88
N ASP A 95 32.87 13.93 4.32
CA ASP A 95 33.64 14.83 3.45
C ASP A 95 34.73 14.05 2.68
N SER A 96 35.34 13.04 3.29
CA SER A 96 36.40 12.25 2.65
C SER A 96 35.85 11.54 1.42
N LEU A 97 34.71 10.86 1.59
CA LEU A 97 34.01 10.17 0.51
C LEU A 97 33.49 11.16 -0.56
N PHE A 98 32.93 12.30 -0.14
CA PHE A 98 32.49 13.34 -1.07
C PHE A 98 33.64 13.82 -1.97
N PHE A 99 34.80 14.16 -1.40
CA PHE A 99 35.93 14.69 -2.16
C PHE A 99 36.66 13.63 -3.00
N GLU A 100 36.61 12.36 -2.59
CA GLU A 100 37.06 11.25 -3.42
C GLU A 100 36.21 11.16 -4.71
N TYR A 101 34.89 11.21 -4.56
CA TYR A 101 33.97 11.01 -5.68
C TYR A 101 33.71 12.26 -6.51
N LEU A 102 34.08 13.44 -6.01
CA LEU A 102 33.96 14.72 -6.73
C LEU A 102 34.60 14.68 -8.12
N TYR A 103 35.71 13.95 -8.27
CA TYR A 103 36.46 13.84 -9.53
C TYR A 103 36.32 12.48 -10.21
N LYS A 104 35.48 11.58 -9.67
CA LYS A 104 35.34 10.23 -10.21
C LYS A 104 34.71 10.27 -11.60
N ARG A 105 35.29 9.48 -12.50
CA ARG A 105 34.77 9.28 -13.86
C ARG A 105 33.66 8.23 -13.84
N GLY A 106 32.75 8.31 -14.82
CA GLY A 106 31.62 7.39 -14.93
C GLY A 106 30.44 7.73 -14.03
N PRO A 107 29.31 7.02 -14.21
CA PRO A 107 28.12 7.17 -13.40
C PRO A 107 28.33 6.62 -11.98
N PHE A 108 27.77 7.29 -10.98
CA PHE A 108 27.73 6.79 -9.62
C PHE A 108 26.61 7.42 -8.81
N SER A 109 26.31 6.79 -7.69
CA SER A 109 25.52 7.38 -6.62
C SER A 109 26.01 6.82 -5.30
N ILE A 110 26.37 7.70 -4.38
CA ILE A 110 26.95 7.35 -3.09
C ILE A 110 26.24 8.11 -1.98
N GLN A 111 26.07 7.45 -0.84
CA GLN A 111 25.58 8.11 0.35
C GLN A 111 26.71 8.91 0.99
N ILE A 112 26.50 10.21 1.15
CA ILE A 112 27.42 11.10 1.89
C ILE A 112 27.03 11.18 3.35
N TRP A 113 25.74 11.06 3.64
CA TRP A 113 25.22 11.13 5.00
C TRP A 113 23.84 10.50 5.11
N ARG A 114 23.50 10.02 6.32
CA ARG A 114 22.17 9.57 6.69
C ARG A 114 21.87 9.95 8.13
N LYS A 115 20.64 10.39 8.38
CA LYS A 115 20.12 10.63 9.72
C LYS A 115 20.10 9.31 10.48
N LYS A 116 20.82 9.24 11.60
CA LYS A 116 20.67 8.13 12.55
C LYS A 116 19.25 8.13 13.08
N GLN A 117 18.60 6.98 13.03
CA GLN A 117 17.23 6.79 13.49
C GLN A 117 17.26 6.07 14.83
N ILE A 118 16.31 6.39 15.70
CA ILE A 118 16.11 5.63 16.93
C ILE A 118 15.49 4.31 16.52
N GLN A 119 16.03 3.21 17.03
CA GLN A 119 15.45 1.90 16.79
C GLN A 119 14.04 1.84 17.34
N ASN A 120 13.09 1.43 16.49
CA ASN A 120 11.66 1.45 16.79
C ASN A 120 11.04 0.06 16.87
N TYR A 121 11.87 -0.97 16.99
CA TYR A 121 11.45 -2.33 17.29
C TYR A 121 12.39 -2.95 18.33
N ASP A 122 11.88 -3.88 19.12
CA ASP A 122 12.65 -4.65 20.09
C ASP A 122 12.30 -6.14 19.93
N ILE A 123 13.30 -7.02 20.07
CA ILE A 123 13.12 -8.48 20.08
C ILE A 123 13.16 -8.93 21.54
N LEU A 124 12.05 -9.43 22.05
CA LEU A 124 11.89 -9.81 23.45
C LEU A 124 12.57 -11.15 23.76
N ASP A 125 13.14 -11.27 24.96
CA ASP A 125 13.80 -12.49 25.42
C ASP A 125 12.79 -13.59 25.78
N GLU A 126 11.59 -13.22 26.23
CA GLU A 126 10.56 -14.20 26.58
C GLU A 126 10.05 -14.95 25.33
N LYS A 127 9.71 -16.23 25.52
CA LYS A 127 9.23 -17.10 24.44
C LYS A 127 7.72 -16.94 24.22
N TYR A 128 7.35 -15.87 23.53
CA TYR A 128 5.99 -15.68 23.03
C TYR A 128 5.79 -16.40 21.69
N ASN A 129 4.77 -17.27 21.60
CA ASN A 129 4.44 -18.06 20.41
C ASN A 129 3.05 -17.71 19.83
N ASP A 130 2.47 -16.59 20.26
CA ASP A 130 1.10 -16.14 19.95
C ASP A 130 0.99 -15.37 18.62
N TYR A 131 1.98 -15.48 17.72
CA TYR A 131 2.02 -14.79 16.43
C TYR A 131 0.74 -14.97 15.60
N THR A 132 0.13 -16.16 15.67
CA THR A 132 -1.10 -16.50 14.92
C THR A 132 -2.39 -16.18 15.69
N GLN A 133 -2.30 -15.79 16.96
CA GLN A 133 -3.47 -15.57 17.81
C GLN A 133 -3.95 -14.11 17.76
N GLY A 134 -3.01 -13.17 17.72
CA GLY A 134 -3.32 -11.74 17.73
C GLY A 134 -2.10 -10.88 18.00
N PHE A 135 -2.36 -9.66 18.46
CA PHE A 135 -1.35 -8.70 18.88
C PHE A 135 -1.74 -8.06 20.22
N GLU A 136 -0.77 -7.61 21.00
CA GLU A 136 -1.01 -6.98 22.29
C GLU A 136 -0.62 -5.51 22.28
N ILE A 137 -1.57 -4.64 22.59
CA ILE A 137 -1.32 -3.21 22.76
C ILE A 137 -0.66 -2.98 24.12
N GLN A 138 0.54 -2.41 24.11
CA GLN A 138 1.34 -2.12 25.31
C GLN A 138 0.93 -0.79 25.97
N SER A 139 -0.38 -0.56 26.12
CA SER A 139 -0.94 0.53 26.93
C SER A 139 -0.75 0.26 28.43
N PRO A 140 -0.95 1.26 29.32
CA PRO A 140 -0.89 1.06 30.77
C PRO A 140 -1.77 -0.10 31.26
N GLN A 141 -2.96 -0.24 30.68
CA GLN A 141 -3.76 -1.45 30.75
C GLN A 141 -3.55 -2.24 29.47
N LYS A 142 -2.65 -3.23 29.50
CA LYS A 142 -2.33 -4.07 28.33
C LYS A 142 -3.58 -4.77 27.82
N LYS A 143 -3.70 -4.86 26.50
CA LYS A 143 -4.86 -5.46 25.85
C LYS A 143 -4.46 -6.34 24.70
N PHE A 144 -4.80 -7.62 24.80
CA PHE A 144 -4.63 -8.57 23.70
C PHE A 144 -5.80 -8.44 22.72
N ILE A 145 -5.49 -8.27 21.44
CA ILE A 145 -6.42 -8.13 20.33
C ILE A 145 -6.27 -9.35 19.43
N PRO A 146 -7.25 -10.28 19.44
CA PRO A 146 -7.26 -11.39 18.51
C PRO A 146 -7.30 -10.92 17.05
N TRP A 147 -6.66 -11.64 16.13
CA TRP A 147 -6.65 -11.26 14.70
C TRP A 147 -8.05 -11.15 14.07
N GLY A 148 -9.04 -11.87 14.60
CA GLY A 148 -10.45 -11.79 14.17
C GLY A 148 -11.19 -10.52 14.64
N THR A 149 -10.57 -9.64 15.42
CA THR A 149 -11.21 -8.41 15.89
C THR A 149 -11.47 -7.47 14.72
N THR A 150 -12.72 -7.00 14.58
CA THR A 150 -13.09 -6.10 13.49
C THR A 150 -12.50 -4.70 13.67
N TYR A 151 -12.41 -3.92 12.60
CA TYR A 151 -12.03 -2.51 12.71
C TYR A 151 -12.97 -1.74 13.64
N GLU A 152 -14.29 -1.93 13.55
CA GLU A 152 -15.26 -1.30 14.46
C GLU A 152 -14.96 -1.59 15.93
N ALA A 153 -14.78 -2.87 16.26
CA ALA A 153 -14.45 -3.28 17.62
C ALA A 153 -13.09 -2.70 18.05
N LEU A 154 -12.09 -2.73 17.18
CA LEU A 154 -10.77 -2.17 17.48
C LEU A 154 -10.83 -0.66 17.78
N PHE A 155 -11.56 0.11 16.98
CA PHE A 155 -11.71 1.56 17.17
C PHE A 155 -12.42 1.94 18.47
N GLN A 156 -13.26 1.07 19.02
CA GLN A 156 -13.87 1.26 20.34
C GLN A 156 -12.91 0.91 21.49
N GLN A 157 -11.88 0.11 21.21
CA GLN A 157 -11.02 -0.49 22.22
C GLN A 157 -9.70 0.24 22.46
N THR A 158 -9.27 1.11 21.54
CA THR A 158 -8.00 1.85 21.64
C THR A 158 -8.08 3.20 20.93
N GLN A 159 -7.17 4.10 21.30
CA GLN A 159 -6.98 5.39 20.64
C GLN A 159 -5.94 5.27 19.51
N PHE A 160 -6.11 6.12 18.49
CA PHE A 160 -5.22 6.21 17.34
C PHE A 160 -4.74 7.64 17.11
N LYS A 161 -3.54 7.77 16.54
CA LYS A 161 -3.09 8.99 15.86
C LYS A 161 -3.56 8.95 14.41
N GLU A 162 -4.23 9.99 13.95
CA GLU A 162 -4.79 10.03 12.59
C GLU A 162 -3.85 10.73 11.62
N LYS A 163 -3.71 10.18 10.42
CA LYS A 163 -3.01 10.80 9.31
C LYS A 163 -3.67 10.41 7.99
N TRP A 164 -4.52 11.30 7.47
CA TRP A 164 -5.32 11.04 6.28
C TRP A 164 -6.21 9.81 6.47
N ILE A 165 -6.01 8.76 5.67
CA ILE A 165 -6.75 7.50 5.76
C ILE A 165 -6.03 6.45 6.65
N HIS A 166 -4.91 6.82 7.28
CA HIS A 166 -4.11 5.93 8.09
C HIS A 166 -4.27 6.23 9.59
N TYR A 167 -4.34 5.17 10.39
CA TYR A 167 -4.51 5.25 11.83
C TYR A 167 -3.32 4.57 12.51
N GLY A 168 -2.53 5.33 13.24
CA GLY A 168 -1.37 4.83 13.96
C GLY A 168 -1.72 4.50 15.40
N PHE A 169 -1.21 3.39 15.92
CA PHE A 169 -1.33 3.10 17.34
C PHE A 169 -0.56 4.13 18.16
N VAL A 170 -1.17 4.60 19.26
CA VAL A 170 -0.52 5.51 20.21
C VAL A 170 0.55 4.76 21.02
N TYR A 171 0.27 3.51 21.37
CA TYR A 171 1.15 2.64 22.15
C TYR A 171 1.84 1.60 21.25
N PRO A 172 3.01 1.07 21.68
CA PRO A 172 3.66 -0.03 20.98
C PRO A 172 2.78 -1.28 20.88
N ILE A 173 3.01 -2.10 19.87
CA ILE A 173 2.28 -3.34 19.60
C ILE A 173 3.24 -4.52 19.71
N ARG A 174 2.88 -5.53 20.49
CA ARG A 174 3.62 -6.79 20.58
C ARG A 174 2.95 -7.85 19.71
N VAL A 175 3.73 -8.53 18.86
CA VAL A 175 3.31 -9.70 18.09
C VAL A 175 4.33 -10.81 18.29
N GLY A 176 3.96 -11.88 19.00
CA GLY A 176 4.96 -12.86 19.44
C GLY A 176 6.07 -12.17 20.23
N ARG A 177 7.32 -12.41 19.83
CA ARG A 177 8.51 -11.79 20.42
C ARG A 177 8.86 -10.41 19.86
N LEU A 178 8.10 -9.89 18.90
CA LEU A 178 8.35 -8.57 18.33
C LEU A 178 7.58 -7.51 19.10
N LEU A 179 8.28 -6.50 19.61
CA LEU A 179 7.69 -5.26 20.09
C LEU A 179 7.92 -4.17 19.04
N LEU A 180 6.86 -3.61 18.50
CA LEU A 180 6.89 -2.66 17.38
C LEU A 180 6.35 -1.31 17.82
N LYS A 181 7.04 -0.23 17.43
CA LYS A 181 6.59 1.15 17.61
C LYS A 181 6.16 1.72 16.26
N ASP A 182 5.34 2.78 16.31
CA ASP A 182 4.82 3.44 15.11
C ASP A 182 4.11 2.50 14.13
N VAL A 183 3.30 1.58 14.66
CA VAL A 183 2.47 0.68 13.85
C VAL A 183 1.25 1.43 13.35
N TRP A 184 0.89 1.18 12.09
CA TRP A 184 -0.23 1.80 11.41
C TRP A 184 -1.16 0.74 10.82
N ILE A 185 -2.42 1.13 10.67
CA ILE A 185 -3.45 0.42 9.90
C ILE A 185 -4.05 1.37 8.87
N THR A 186 -4.50 0.79 7.77
CA THR A 186 -5.37 1.46 6.80
C THR A 186 -6.67 0.69 6.79
N PRO A 187 -7.73 1.18 7.46
CA PRO A 187 -9.01 0.48 7.50
C PRO A 187 -9.50 0.19 6.09
N SER A 188 -10.13 -0.97 5.92
CA SER A 188 -10.90 -1.23 4.72
C SER A 188 -12.05 -0.21 4.62
N VAL A 189 -12.58 -0.03 3.41
CA VAL A 189 -13.90 0.60 3.19
C VAL A 189 -14.95 -0.02 4.12
N ARG A 190 -14.81 -1.32 4.41
CA ARG A 190 -15.60 -2.04 5.40
C ARG A 190 -14.95 -2.00 6.77
N LYS A 191 -15.74 -1.70 7.81
CA LYS A 191 -15.27 -1.71 9.20
C LYS A 191 -15.75 -2.93 10.00
N ASP A 192 -16.73 -3.67 9.47
CA ASP A 192 -17.27 -4.94 9.99
C ASP A 192 -16.36 -6.15 9.72
N VAL A 193 -15.14 -5.93 9.23
CA VAL A 193 -14.17 -6.98 8.89
C VAL A 193 -12.98 -6.98 9.85
N PRO A 194 -12.29 -8.13 10.02
CA PRO A 194 -11.09 -8.22 10.83
C PRO A 194 -9.99 -7.22 10.42
N VAL A 195 -9.07 -6.91 11.33
CA VAL A 195 -7.85 -6.17 10.99
C VAL A 195 -7.06 -6.96 9.95
N LEU A 196 -6.95 -6.42 8.74
CA LEU A 196 -6.36 -7.11 7.60
C LEU A 196 -4.86 -6.85 7.47
N GLU A 197 -4.40 -5.66 7.84
CA GLU A 197 -3.01 -5.28 7.67
C GLU A 197 -2.54 -4.37 8.80
N LEU A 198 -1.40 -4.72 9.40
CA LEU A 198 -0.57 -3.83 10.20
C LEU A 198 0.72 -3.55 9.42
N TYR A 199 1.22 -2.31 9.48
CA TYR A 199 2.52 -2.00 8.90
C TYR A 199 3.31 -0.99 9.72
N THR A 200 4.64 -1.07 9.61
CA THR A 200 5.57 -0.10 10.18
C THR A 200 6.87 -0.07 9.38
N ASP A 201 7.56 1.07 9.42
CA ASP A 201 8.93 1.19 8.93
C ASP A 201 9.87 0.87 10.09
N CYS A 202 10.49 -0.32 10.10
CA CYS A 202 11.41 -0.75 11.14
C CYS A 202 12.81 -0.15 10.91
N TYR A 203 13.24 0.73 11.79
CA TYR A 203 14.56 1.33 11.81
C TYR A 203 15.47 0.60 12.79
N HIS A 204 16.67 0.22 12.34
CA HIS A 204 17.76 -0.19 13.23
C HIS A 204 18.69 1.01 13.51
N ALA A 205 19.38 1.03 14.65
CA ALA A 205 20.26 2.14 15.05
C ALA A 205 21.40 2.46 14.05
N SER A 206 21.83 1.46 13.27
CA SER A 206 22.82 1.65 12.18
C SER A 206 22.22 2.27 10.92
N ALA A 207 20.89 2.32 10.78
CA ALA A 207 20.16 2.70 9.58
C ALA A 207 20.63 1.93 8.32
N THR A 208 20.85 0.62 8.46
CA THR A 208 21.22 -0.32 7.38
C THR A 208 20.21 -1.46 7.29
N ASP A 209 20.49 -2.47 6.47
CA ASP A 209 19.74 -3.72 6.32
C ASP A 209 19.72 -4.62 7.57
N LYS A 210 20.32 -4.19 8.69
CA LYS A 210 20.28 -4.94 9.95
C LYS A 210 18.86 -5.18 10.45
N SER A 211 17.96 -4.20 10.32
CA SER A 211 16.54 -4.40 10.65
C SER A 211 15.94 -5.55 9.85
N TYR A 212 16.29 -5.68 8.57
CA TYR A 212 15.80 -6.77 7.73
C TYR A 212 16.32 -8.11 8.22
N LEU A 213 17.64 -8.20 8.48
CA LEU A 213 18.30 -9.43 8.88
C LEU A 213 17.81 -9.92 10.25
N GLU A 214 17.68 -9.04 11.23
CA GLU A 214 17.22 -9.37 12.58
C GLU A 214 15.77 -9.83 12.58
N LEU A 215 14.87 -9.07 11.95
CA LEU A 215 13.45 -9.42 11.87
C LEU A 215 13.24 -10.74 11.10
N LYS A 216 13.97 -10.93 10.00
CA LYS A 216 13.93 -12.19 9.25
C LYS A 216 14.41 -13.36 10.10
N SER A 217 15.57 -13.22 10.77
CA SER A 217 16.12 -14.28 11.64
C SER A 217 15.07 -14.70 12.67
N LEU A 218 14.52 -13.74 13.40
CA LEU A 218 13.52 -13.99 14.43
C LEU A 218 12.29 -14.76 13.90
N LEU A 219 11.75 -14.36 12.75
CA LEU A 219 10.57 -15.02 12.18
C LEU A 219 10.94 -16.44 11.71
N THR A 220 12.10 -16.61 11.08
CA THR A 220 12.55 -17.91 10.56
C THR A 220 13.02 -18.91 11.65
N GLU A 221 13.33 -18.43 12.86
CA GLU A 221 13.61 -19.28 14.02
C GLU A 221 12.38 -20.11 14.46
N ASN A 222 11.17 -19.61 14.20
CA ASN A 222 9.91 -20.26 14.54
C ASN A 222 9.49 -21.34 13.54
N LYS A 223 10.39 -22.28 13.23
CA LYS A 223 10.21 -23.31 12.18
C LYS A 223 8.90 -24.10 12.25
N LYS A 224 8.35 -24.29 13.47
CA LYS A 224 7.09 -25.03 13.68
C LYS A 224 5.86 -24.26 13.23
N LEU A 225 5.92 -22.93 13.17
CA LEU A 225 4.81 -22.08 12.74
C LEU A 225 4.85 -21.79 11.24
N ILE A 226 6.00 -21.95 10.59
CA ILE A 226 6.18 -21.61 9.17
C ILE A 226 5.42 -22.62 8.30
N THR A 227 4.41 -22.14 7.58
CA THR A 227 3.70 -22.90 6.55
C THR A 227 4.32 -22.70 5.17
N SER A 228 4.81 -21.49 4.88
CA SER A 228 5.59 -21.22 3.67
C SER A 228 6.59 -20.08 3.88
N PHE A 229 7.67 -20.09 3.10
CA PHE A 229 8.70 -19.08 3.14
C PHE A 229 9.23 -18.81 1.73
N ILE A 230 9.14 -17.56 1.30
CA ILE A 230 9.63 -17.10 0.00
C ILE A 230 10.66 -16.00 0.25
N GLU A 231 11.84 -16.16 -0.34
CA GLU A 231 12.86 -15.13 -0.34
C GLU A 231 13.24 -14.76 -1.77
N GLU A 232 13.03 -13.49 -2.13
CA GLU A 232 13.41 -12.97 -3.44
C GLU A 232 14.75 -12.25 -3.33
N ARG A 233 15.79 -12.83 -3.95
CA ARG A 233 17.13 -12.24 -4.06
C ARG A 233 17.54 -11.92 -5.50
N ASN A 234 16.69 -12.23 -6.47
CA ASN A 234 16.99 -12.05 -7.89
C ASN A 234 17.16 -10.57 -8.25
N ASN A 235 16.51 -9.68 -7.51
CA ASN A 235 16.70 -8.25 -7.64
C ASN A 235 17.78 -7.76 -6.64
N PRO A 236 19.00 -7.43 -7.07
CA PRO A 236 20.06 -6.96 -6.17
C PRO A 236 19.72 -5.63 -5.45
N LYS A 237 18.63 -4.97 -5.86
CA LYS A 237 18.13 -3.70 -5.36
C LYS A 237 17.09 -3.84 -4.25
N LEU A 238 16.57 -5.05 -4.04
CA LEU A 238 15.50 -5.31 -3.09
C LEU A 238 15.78 -6.62 -2.37
N TYR A 239 15.80 -6.57 -1.04
CA TYR A 239 15.64 -7.75 -0.24
C TYR A 239 14.17 -7.89 0.12
N LYS A 240 13.56 -9.00 -0.27
CA LYS A 240 12.17 -9.32 0.05
C LYS A 240 12.08 -10.71 0.66
N SER A 241 11.41 -10.80 1.81
CA SER A 241 11.02 -12.07 2.42
C SER A 241 9.53 -12.04 2.72
N VAL A 242 8.84 -13.14 2.42
CA VAL A 242 7.45 -13.39 2.80
C VAL A 242 7.43 -14.69 3.60
N ILE A 243 6.97 -14.60 4.85
CA ILE A 243 6.94 -15.72 5.80
C ILE A 243 5.50 -15.91 6.25
N ASN A 244 4.92 -17.07 5.98
CA ASN A 244 3.55 -17.38 6.38
C ASN A 244 3.54 -18.24 7.64
N PHE A 245 2.79 -17.79 8.64
CA PHE A 245 2.39 -18.57 9.81
C PHE A 245 0.89 -18.85 9.71
N ASN A 246 0.50 -19.99 9.12
CA ASN A 246 -0.88 -20.29 8.77
C ASN A 246 -1.50 -19.16 7.91
N TYR A 247 -2.50 -18.47 8.45
CA TYR A 247 -3.23 -17.37 7.82
C TYR A 247 -2.60 -15.99 8.11
N ILE A 248 -1.51 -15.90 8.87
CA ILE A 248 -0.79 -14.65 9.11
C ILE A 248 0.46 -14.59 8.24
N GLU A 249 0.53 -13.59 7.37
CA GLU A 249 1.67 -13.36 6.48
C GLU A 249 2.52 -12.21 7.01
N PHE A 250 3.83 -12.44 7.13
CA PHE A 250 4.81 -11.42 7.46
C PHE A 250 5.62 -11.08 6.21
N GLU A 251 5.55 -9.84 5.77
CA GLU A 251 6.34 -9.34 4.65
C GLU A 251 7.42 -8.37 5.14
N LEU A 252 8.65 -8.59 4.67
CA LEU A 252 9.81 -7.75 4.93
C LEU A 252 10.39 -7.24 3.62
N TYR A 253 10.51 -5.92 3.49
CA TYR A 253 11.13 -5.27 2.35
C TYR A 253 12.27 -4.36 2.78
N TYR A 254 13.43 -4.50 2.16
CA TYR A 254 14.53 -3.54 2.29
C TYR A 254 14.99 -3.08 0.91
N HIS A 255 14.74 -1.81 0.60
CA HIS A 255 15.19 -1.20 -0.64
C HIS A 255 16.64 -0.76 -0.50
N ARG A 256 17.52 -1.43 -1.24
CA ARG A 256 18.90 -0.98 -1.41
C ARG A 256 18.93 0.15 -2.41
N HIS A 257 20.02 0.90 -2.40
CA HIS A 257 20.19 1.99 -3.32
C HIS A 257 20.21 1.50 -4.78
N PHE A 258 19.39 2.09 -5.65
CA PHE A 258 19.42 1.84 -7.09
C PHE A 258 19.07 3.08 -7.91
N LYS A 259 19.34 3.05 -9.23
CA LYS A 259 19.07 4.17 -10.13
C LYS A 259 17.59 4.59 -10.04
N GLY A 260 17.35 5.76 -9.47
CA GLY A 260 16.01 6.34 -9.26
C GLY A 260 15.46 6.27 -7.83
N TYR A 261 16.07 5.48 -6.93
CA TYR A 261 15.62 5.34 -5.54
C TYR A 261 16.80 5.22 -4.57
N PHE A 262 16.80 6.05 -3.53
CA PHE A 262 17.81 5.97 -2.48
C PHE A 262 17.40 4.97 -1.41
N ASP A 263 18.41 4.33 -0.82
CA ASP A 263 18.18 3.51 0.36
C ASP A 263 17.71 4.47 1.49
N LYS A 264 16.62 4.09 2.17
CA LYS A 264 15.99 4.92 3.22
C LYS A 264 16.36 4.50 4.64
N GLY A 265 17.04 3.37 4.81
CA GLY A 265 17.59 2.92 6.10
C GLY A 265 16.59 2.29 7.05
N TYR A 266 15.51 1.75 6.50
CA TYR A 266 14.52 0.98 7.23
C TYR A 266 14.09 -0.24 6.43
N SER A 267 13.53 -1.20 7.14
CA SER A 267 12.79 -2.31 6.56
C SER A 267 11.31 -2.03 6.66
N LYS A 268 10.58 -2.05 5.55
CA LYS A 268 9.12 -2.04 5.61
C LYS A 268 8.68 -3.40 6.13
N PHE A 269 7.96 -3.40 7.24
CA PHE A 269 7.42 -4.60 7.86
C PHE A 269 5.89 -4.55 7.77
N ILE A 270 5.30 -5.61 7.23
CA ILE A 270 3.86 -5.73 7.05
C ILE A 270 3.42 -7.07 7.65
N ILE A 271 2.33 -7.05 8.41
CA ILE A 271 1.66 -8.23 8.93
C ILE A 271 0.27 -8.25 8.31
N LYS A 272 -0.03 -9.25 7.50
CA LYS A 272 -1.35 -9.43 6.90
C LYS A 272 -2.09 -10.58 7.53
N ASN A 273 -3.37 -10.36 7.76
CA ASN A 273 -4.31 -11.41 8.13
C ASN A 273 -5.04 -11.89 6.87
N ASN A 274 -4.60 -13.03 6.36
CA ASN A 274 -5.15 -13.71 5.19
C ASN A 274 -6.27 -14.71 5.58
N THR A 275 -6.82 -14.61 6.79
CA THR A 275 -7.99 -15.42 7.18
C THR A 275 -9.12 -15.13 6.22
N GLU A 276 -9.70 -16.16 5.59
CA GLU A 276 -10.93 -15.99 4.85
C GLU A 276 -12.06 -15.69 5.82
N TYR A 277 -12.67 -14.51 5.68
CA TYR A 277 -13.68 -14.05 6.62
C TYR A 277 -15.03 -13.80 5.94
N LEU A 278 -15.20 -14.19 4.67
CA LEU A 278 -16.46 -14.06 3.95
C LEU A 278 -17.62 -14.68 4.73
N GLU A 279 -17.39 -15.82 5.40
CA GLU A 279 -18.41 -16.49 6.21
C GLU A 279 -18.98 -15.62 7.36
N TYR A 280 -18.25 -14.60 7.82
CA TYR A 280 -18.71 -13.65 8.84
C TYR A 280 -19.38 -12.41 8.26
N VAL A 281 -19.25 -12.16 6.95
CA VAL A 281 -19.83 -10.99 6.30
C VAL A 281 -21.26 -11.33 5.84
N ILE A 282 -22.19 -11.37 6.79
CA ILE A 282 -23.60 -11.75 6.56
C ILE A 282 -24.56 -10.56 6.59
N ASN A 283 -25.76 -10.74 6.04
CA ASN A 283 -26.87 -9.79 6.15
C ASN A 283 -28.01 -10.42 6.96
N GLU A 284 -27.72 -10.74 8.23
CA GLU A 284 -28.63 -11.49 9.11
C GLU A 284 -30.07 -10.94 9.14
N PRO A 285 -30.32 -9.61 9.25
CA PRO A 285 -31.68 -9.08 9.28
C PRO A 285 -32.49 -9.39 8.02
N TYR A 286 -31.83 -9.46 6.87
CA TYR A 286 -32.47 -9.84 5.60
C TYR A 286 -32.52 -11.35 5.40
N GLU A 287 -31.42 -12.06 5.69
CA GLU A 287 -31.31 -13.51 5.45
C GLU A 287 -32.38 -14.32 6.21
N SER A 288 -32.74 -13.90 7.42
CA SER A 288 -33.80 -14.52 8.22
C SER A 288 -35.17 -14.43 7.53
N GLN A 289 -35.43 -13.33 6.82
CA GLN A 289 -36.73 -13.01 6.19
C GLN A 289 -36.76 -13.31 4.68
N LEU A 290 -35.62 -13.68 4.09
CA LEU A 290 -35.45 -13.92 2.66
C LEU A 290 -36.54 -14.84 2.08
N VAL A 291 -37.21 -14.36 1.04
CA VAL A 291 -38.17 -15.12 0.22
C VAL A 291 -37.73 -15.08 -1.24
N ILE A 292 -37.70 -16.24 -1.90
CA ILE A 292 -37.32 -16.33 -3.32
C ILE A 292 -38.62 -16.43 -4.13
N SER A 293 -39.17 -15.28 -4.53
CA SER A 293 -40.40 -15.18 -5.31
C SER A 293 -40.21 -15.65 -6.75
N SER A 294 -39.11 -15.24 -7.38
CA SER A 294 -38.71 -15.67 -8.72
C SER A 294 -37.19 -15.60 -8.88
N TYR A 295 -36.65 -16.27 -9.90
CA TYR A 295 -35.21 -16.32 -10.11
C TYR A 295 -34.83 -16.60 -11.57
N LEU A 296 -33.57 -16.30 -11.91
CA LEU A 296 -32.90 -16.65 -13.16
C LEU A 296 -31.55 -17.27 -12.82
N ILE A 297 -31.29 -18.46 -13.37
CA ILE A 297 -29.99 -19.12 -13.30
C ILE A 297 -29.14 -18.67 -14.50
N ILE A 298 -27.89 -18.33 -14.23
CA ILE A 298 -26.86 -18.04 -15.22
C ILE A 298 -25.83 -19.16 -15.14
N ASP A 299 -25.59 -19.82 -16.27
CA ASP A 299 -24.73 -21.00 -16.35
C ASP A 299 -23.25 -20.60 -16.46
N HIS A 300 -22.74 -20.01 -15.39
CA HIS A 300 -21.37 -19.50 -15.30
C HIS A 300 -20.95 -19.34 -13.83
N GLN A 301 -19.67 -19.62 -13.56
CA GLN A 301 -19.02 -19.44 -12.25
C GLN A 301 -18.24 -18.11 -12.20
N ASP A 302 -17.80 -17.64 -11.04
CA ASP A 302 -16.88 -16.48 -10.96
C ASP A 302 -17.39 -15.16 -11.61
N LEU A 303 -18.71 -14.93 -11.63
CA LEU A 303 -19.27 -13.69 -12.17
C LEU A 303 -19.07 -12.48 -11.24
N ILE A 304 -19.13 -12.68 -9.92
CA ILE A 304 -18.89 -11.62 -8.93
C ILE A 304 -17.37 -11.52 -8.69
N LYS A 305 -16.70 -10.74 -9.55
CA LYS A 305 -15.23 -10.56 -9.53
C LYS A 305 -14.74 -9.47 -8.59
N ILE A 306 -15.63 -8.61 -8.10
CA ILE A 306 -15.26 -7.54 -7.16
C ILE A 306 -14.79 -8.17 -5.85
N ASP A 307 -13.66 -7.68 -5.34
CA ASP A 307 -13.14 -8.10 -4.05
C ASP A 307 -14.11 -7.67 -2.93
N TYR A 308 -14.67 -8.66 -2.25
CA TYR A 308 -15.54 -8.43 -1.10
C TYR A 308 -14.83 -7.59 -0.05
N THR A 309 -13.52 -7.76 0.17
CA THR A 309 -12.77 -7.03 1.21
C THR A 309 -12.86 -5.51 1.05
N CYS A 310 -13.11 -5.01 -0.15
CA CYS A 310 -13.17 -3.58 -0.48
C CYS A 310 -14.60 -3.08 -0.77
N ASN A 311 -15.62 -3.93 -0.76
CA ASN A 311 -17.00 -3.56 -1.11
C ASN A 311 -18.02 -4.04 -0.05
N SER A 312 -18.64 -3.10 0.65
CA SER A 312 -19.65 -3.34 1.70
C SER A 312 -20.91 -4.04 1.22
N ASN A 313 -21.22 -3.98 -0.08
CA ASN A 313 -22.42 -4.60 -0.64
C ASN A 313 -22.26 -6.11 -0.84
N ILE A 314 -21.03 -6.61 -0.88
CA ILE A 314 -20.76 -8.03 -1.08
C ILE A 314 -20.77 -8.73 0.28
N LYS A 315 -21.71 -9.65 0.42
CA LYS A 315 -21.90 -10.50 1.59
C LYS A 315 -21.71 -11.96 1.18
N ARG A 316 -21.66 -12.85 2.16
CA ARG A 316 -21.72 -14.30 1.93
C ARG A 316 -23.03 -14.68 1.24
N ARG A 317 -23.05 -15.79 0.52
CA ARG A 317 -24.28 -16.42 -0.01
C ARG A 317 -25.19 -16.90 1.13
N PRO A 318 -26.46 -16.43 1.18
CA PRO A 318 -27.45 -16.86 2.18
C PRO A 318 -27.66 -18.39 2.21
N PRO A 319 -27.94 -19.01 3.37
CA PRO A 319 -28.10 -20.46 3.49
C PRO A 319 -29.27 -20.98 2.65
N LYS A 320 -30.39 -20.27 2.64
CA LYS A 320 -31.57 -20.59 1.79
C LYS A 320 -31.23 -20.68 0.29
N LEU A 321 -30.22 -19.93 -0.18
CA LEU A 321 -29.76 -20.04 -1.57
C LEU A 321 -28.80 -21.21 -1.78
N LYS A 322 -27.99 -21.58 -0.78
CA LYS A 322 -27.15 -22.79 -0.81
C LYS A 322 -28.01 -24.07 -0.79
N GLU A 323 -29.13 -24.04 -0.06
CA GLU A 323 -30.08 -25.17 0.02
C GLU A 323 -30.86 -25.38 -1.28
N LYS A 324 -31.22 -24.29 -1.98
CA LYS A 324 -32.08 -24.33 -3.18
C LYS A 324 -31.32 -24.48 -4.49
N PHE A 325 -30.09 -23.96 -4.58
CA PHE A 325 -29.32 -23.87 -5.81
C PHE A 325 -27.90 -24.40 -5.59
N GLN A 326 -27.29 -24.97 -6.63
CA GLN A 326 -25.92 -25.48 -6.54
C GLN A 326 -24.93 -24.33 -6.28
N ASP A 327 -23.84 -24.61 -5.57
CA ASP A 327 -22.88 -23.59 -5.13
C ASP A 327 -22.23 -22.86 -6.31
N ASP A 328 -22.02 -23.56 -7.42
CA ASP A 328 -21.41 -23.04 -8.63
C ASP A 328 -22.37 -22.27 -9.56
N GLN A 329 -23.67 -22.34 -9.30
CA GLN A 329 -24.66 -21.62 -10.08
C GLN A 329 -24.71 -20.15 -9.68
N ALA A 330 -24.56 -19.27 -10.68
CA ALA A 330 -24.92 -17.88 -10.53
C ALA A 330 -26.45 -17.72 -10.61
N VAL A 331 -27.03 -16.95 -9.69
CA VAL A 331 -28.48 -16.75 -9.59
C VAL A 331 -28.79 -15.28 -9.38
N ILE A 332 -29.74 -14.77 -10.16
CA ILE A 332 -30.44 -13.51 -9.88
C ILE A 332 -31.79 -13.91 -9.27
N TRP A 333 -32.13 -13.39 -8.08
CA TRP A 333 -33.43 -13.66 -7.45
C TRP A 333 -34.19 -12.38 -7.13
N ILE A 334 -35.51 -12.49 -7.16
CA ILE A 334 -36.44 -11.45 -6.74
C ILE A 334 -37.10 -11.91 -5.44
N ASP A 335 -37.13 -11.00 -4.48
CA ASP A 335 -37.86 -11.12 -3.23
C ASP A 335 -38.94 -10.03 -3.21
N ASP A 336 -40.11 -10.34 -3.76
CA ASP A 336 -41.21 -9.38 -3.84
C ASP A 336 -41.82 -9.06 -2.46
N VAL A 337 -41.65 -9.95 -1.47
CA VAL A 337 -42.15 -9.77 -0.11
C VAL A 337 -41.36 -8.67 0.61
N ASN A 338 -40.03 -8.72 0.50
CA ASN A 338 -39.13 -7.75 1.14
C ASN A 338 -38.70 -6.61 0.20
N HIS A 339 -39.26 -6.57 -1.02
CA HIS A 339 -38.91 -5.63 -2.09
C HIS A 339 -37.40 -5.60 -2.42
N LYS A 340 -36.76 -6.77 -2.42
CA LYS A 340 -35.32 -6.91 -2.73
C LYS A 340 -35.10 -7.61 -4.06
N ILE A 341 -33.93 -7.33 -4.63
CA ILE A 341 -33.33 -8.14 -5.68
C ILE A 341 -31.93 -8.52 -5.24
N GLY A 342 -31.55 -9.76 -5.49
CA GLY A 342 -30.22 -10.23 -5.20
C GLY A 342 -29.56 -10.98 -6.32
N PHE A 343 -28.25 -11.06 -6.20
CA PHE A 343 -27.33 -11.65 -7.15
C PHE A 343 -26.36 -12.50 -6.36
N THR A 344 -26.16 -13.75 -6.75
CA THR A 344 -25.22 -14.66 -6.12
C THR A 344 -24.40 -15.38 -7.17
N CYS A 345 -23.16 -15.67 -6.84
CA CYS A 345 -22.27 -16.52 -7.62
C CYS A 345 -21.20 -17.05 -6.66
N ASN A 346 -20.93 -18.36 -6.75
CA ASN A 346 -20.11 -19.08 -5.77
C ASN A 346 -20.65 -18.88 -4.34
N ASP A 347 -19.80 -18.42 -3.43
CA ASP A 347 -20.04 -18.16 -2.02
C ASP A 347 -20.41 -16.69 -1.72
N ARG A 348 -20.55 -15.83 -2.75
CA ARG A 348 -20.82 -14.40 -2.61
C ARG A 348 -22.22 -14.04 -3.06
N SER A 349 -22.78 -13.03 -2.39
CA SER A 349 -24.03 -12.41 -2.77
C SER A 349 -24.02 -10.89 -2.64
N ILE A 350 -24.90 -10.25 -3.39
CA ILE A 350 -25.15 -8.82 -3.34
C ILE A 350 -26.67 -8.63 -3.36
N VAL A 351 -27.19 -7.76 -2.51
CA VAL A 351 -28.63 -7.51 -2.37
C VAL A 351 -28.90 -6.02 -2.40
N PHE A 352 -29.89 -5.61 -3.20
CA PHE A 352 -30.34 -4.22 -3.30
C PHE A 352 -31.83 -4.11 -3.08
N ASP A 353 -32.27 -2.91 -2.70
CA ASP A 353 -33.67 -2.55 -2.77
C ASP A 353 -34.11 -2.42 -4.24
N LYS A 354 -35.20 -3.11 -4.60
CA LYS A 354 -35.73 -3.11 -5.96
C LYS A 354 -36.18 -1.72 -6.41
N ASN A 355 -36.60 -0.86 -5.47
CA ASN A 355 -37.06 0.50 -5.76
C ASN A 355 -35.91 1.48 -5.98
N GLU A 356 -34.72 1.19 -5.45
CA GLU A 356 -33.52 2.03 -5.67
C GLU A 356 -32.93 1.84 -7.06
N ILE A 357 -33.26 0.76 -7.75
CA ILE A 357 -32.75 0.45 -9.09
C ILE A 357 -33.62 1.11 -10.15
N GLU A 358 -33.00 1.96 -10.97
CA GLU A 358 -33.64 2.57 -12.13
C GLU A 358 -33.65 1.58 -13.30
N CYS A 359 -32.46 1.09 -13.66
CA CYS A 359 -32.27 0.18 -14.78
C CYS A 359 -31.00 -0.66 -14.61
N PHE A 360 -30.83 -1.62 -15.51
CA PHE A 360 -29.58 -2.36 -15.69
C PHE A 360 -28.90 -1.91 -16.97
N THR A 361 -27.58 -1.93 -16.96
CA THR A 361 -26.76 -1.78 -18.16
C THR A 361 -25.97 -3.05 -18.37
N LEU A 362 -26.10 -3.66 -19.55
CA LEU A 362 -25.20 -4.71 -20.01
C LEU A 362 -24.25 -4.09 -21.04
N ALA A 363 -22.96 -4.08 -20.72
CA ALA A 363 -21.92 -3.53 -21.58
C ALA A 363 -20.97 -4.63 -22.03
N ASN A 364 -20.82 -4.78 -23.34
CA ASN A 364 -19.76 -5.55 -23.96
C ASN A 364 -18.63 -4.60 -24.36
N THR A 365 -17.49 -4.76 -23.71
CA THR A 365 -16.33 -3.87 -23.88
C THR A 365 -15.19 -4.63 -24.50
N GLN A 366 -14.82 -4.23 -25.72
CA GLN A 366 -13.62 -4.67 -26.39
C GLN A 366 -12.50 -3.67 -26.14
N THR A 367 -11.31 -4.17 -25.78
CA THR A 367 -10.15 -3.30 -25.51
C THR A 367 -8.96 -3.73 -26.34
N ALA A 368 -8.08 -2.79 -26.70
CA ALA A 368 -6.90 -3.09 -27.50
C ALA A 368 -5.80 -3.87 -26.73
N ARG A 369 -5.70 -3.72 -25.40
CA ARG A 369 -4.62 -4.32 -24.59
C ARG A 369 -5.10 -5.21 -23.44
N ARG A 370 -6.34 -5.06 -22.97
CA ARG A 370 -6.90 -5.90 -21.89
C ARG A 370 -7.79 -7.01 -22.47
N ASN A 371 -8.25 -7.88 -21.60
CA ASN A 371 -9.21 -8.91 -21.97
C ASN A 371 -10.56 -8.24 -22.25
N ASN A 372 -11.20 -8.63 -23.35
CA ASN A 372 -12.57 -8.22 -23.64
C ASN A 372 -13.51 -8.78 -22.57
N GLU A 373 -14.49 -7.98 -22.16
CA GLU A 373 -15.39 -8.36 -21.06
C GLU A 373 -16.84 -8.03 -21.35
N SER A 374 -17.74 -8.81 -20.75
CA SER A 374 -19.16 -8.52 -20.68
C SER A 374 -19.50 -8.18 -19.23
N SER A 375 -20.17 -7.06 -18.98
CA SER A 375 -20.50 -6.61 -17.62
C SER A 375 -21.99 -6.32 -17.47
N LEU A 376 -22.56 -6.68 -16.32
CA LEU A 376 -23.90 -6.31 -15.89
C LEU A 376 -23.79 -5.33 -14.72
N THR A 377 -24.35 -4.15 -14.89
CA THR A 377 -24.23 -3.03 -13.95
C THR A 377 -25.60 -2.51 -13.55
N ILE A 378 -25.76 -2.17 -12.27
CA ILE A 378 -26.95 -1.51 -11.73
C ILE A 378 -26.79 -0.01 -11.83
N CYS A 379 -27.81 0.64 -12.39
CA CYS A 379 -27.99 2.09 -12.36
C CYS A 379 -29.05 2.44 -11.32
N PHE A 380 -28.73 3.37 -10.42
CA PHE A 380 -29.63 3.77 -9.34
C PHE A 380 -30.52 4.95 -9.75
N VAL A 381 -31.71 5.03 -9.13
CA VAL A 381 -32.62 6.17 -9.26
C VAL A 381 -31.98 7.45 -8.74
N ASP A 382 -31.29 7.36 -7.60
CA ASP A 382 -30.46 8.46 -7.08
C ASP A 382 -29.20 8.63 -7.93
N LYS A 383 -29.14 9.74 -8.67
CA LYS A 383 -28.03 10.07 -9.57
C LYS A 383 -26.72 10.39 -8.85
N ASN A 384 -26.75 10.54 -7.52
CA ASN A 384 -25.53 10.69 -6.72
C ASN A 384 -24.89 9.35 -6.36
N LYS A 385 -25.60 8.23 -6.48
CA LYS A 385 -25.03 6.90 -6.28
C LYS A 385 -24.28 6.47 -7.54
N GLU A 386 -23.04 6.04 -7.37
CA GLU A 386 -22.25 5.44 -8.45
C GLU A 386 -22.89 4.12 -8.90
N ALA A 387 -22.82 3.85 -10.21
CA ALA A 387 -23.27 2.58 -10.76
C ALA A 387 -22.38 1.43 -10.25
N ILE A 388 -22.96 0.27 -10.00
CA ILE A 388 -22.24 -0.88 -9.44
C ILE A 388 -22.29 -2.05 -10.42
N THR A 389 -21.12 -2.49 -10.88
CA THR A 389 -20.98 -3.74 -11.65
C THR A 389 -21.22 -4.93 -10.74
N ILE A 390 -22.12 -5.82 -11.14
CA ILE A 390 -22.53 -6.99 -10.37
C ILE A 390 -21.88 -8.25 -10.91
N PHE A 391 -21.99 -8.46 -12.21
CA PHE A 391 -21.39 -9.58 -12.91
C PHE A 391 -20.42 -9.10 -13.97
N SER A 392 -19.28 -9.79 -14.06
CA SER A 392 -18.28 -9.62 -15.11
C SER A 392 -17.92 -10.99 -15.68
N ALA A 393 -18.15 -11.18 -16.97
CA ALA A 393 -17.97 -12.43 -17.69
C ALA A 393 -17.06 -12.24 -18.92
N GLU A 394 -16.79 -13.34 -19.62
CA GLU A 394 -16.19 -13.30 -20.95
C GLU A 394 -17.04 -12.48 -21.92
N TYR A 395 -16.39 -11.87 -22.91
CA TYR A 395 -17.04 -11.02 -23.91
C TYR A 395 -18.24 -11.70 -24.57
N HIS A 396 -19.34 -10.96 -24.71
CA HIS A 396 -20.66 -11.42 -25.18
C HIS A 396 -21.38 -12.50 -24.35
N PHE A 397 -20.78 -13.06 -23.29
CA PHE A 397 -21.41 -14.15 -22.54
C PHE A 397 -22.78 -13.77 -21.96
N LEU A 398 -22.91 -12.56 -21.40
CA LEU A 398 -24.14 -12.14 -20.73
C LEU A 398 -25.24 -11.70 -21.72
N THR A 399 -24.93 -11.48 -23.00
CA THR A 399 -25.87 -10.96 -24.01
C THR A 399 -27.13 -11.82 -24.13
N GLN A 400 -26.97 -13.15 -24.04
CA GLN A 400 -28.08 -14.11 -24.11
C GLN A 400 -29.07 -14.01 -22.93
N TYR A 401 -28.70 -13.29 -21.85
CA TYR A 401 -29.53 -13.13 -20.66
C TYR A 401 -30.28 -11.79 -20.61
N VAL A 402 -30.05 -10.86 -21.55
CA VAL A 402 -30.67 -9.52 -21.54
C VAL A 402 -32.20 -9.57 -21.39
N GLU A 403 -32.88 -10.31 -22.27
CA GLU A 403 -34.34 -10.41 -22.24
C GLU A 403 -34.84 -11.15 -20.99
N LYS A 404 -34.09 -12.15 -20.53
CA LYS A 404 -34.44 -12.91 -19.32
C LYS A 404 -34.34 -12.04 -18.07
N ILE A 405 -33.31 -11.20 -17.98
CA ILE A 405 -33.13 -10.23 -16.89
C ILE A 405 -34.24 -9.18 -16.95
N ARG A 406 -34.56 -8.66 -18.14
CA ARG A 406 -35.65 -7.69 -18.32
C ARG A 406 -37.00 -8.26 -17.85
N ALA A 407 -37.31 -9.50 -18.26
CA ALA A 407 -38.53 -10.19 -17.87
C ALA A 407 -38.60 -10.46 -16.36
N LEU A 408 -37.49 -10.93 -15.76
CA LEU A 408 -37.43 -11.22 -14.32
C LEU A 408 -37.57 -9.96 -13.47
N THR A 409 -36.80 -8.92 -13.79
CA THR A 409 -36.67 -7.72 -12.95
C THR A 409 -37.78 -6.71 -13.17
N GLN A 410 -38.44 -6.77 -14.33
CA GLN A 410 -39.39 -5.75 -14.82
C GLN A 410 -38.77 -4.35 -14.89
N LYS A 411 -37.45 -4.27 -15.05
CA LYS A 411 -36.68 -3.03 -15.23
C LYS A 411 -36.12 -2.96 -16.65
N GLU A 412 -35.87 -1.74 -17.13
CA GLU A 412 -35.15 -1.54 -18.38
C GLU A 412 -33.75 -2.18 -18.30
N VAL A 413 -33.33 -2.87 -19.36
CA VAL A 413 -31.97 -3.39 -19.52
C VAL A 413 -31.40 -2.78 -20.79
N ARG A 414 -30.48 -1.83 -20.62
CA ARG A 414 -29.77 -1.14 -21.70
C ARG A 414 -28.62 -1.98 -22.18
N TYR A 415 -28.53 -2.20 -23.47
CA TYR A 415 -27.42 -2.91 -24.10
C TYR A 415 -26.46 -1.91 -24.73
N ILE A 416 -25.17 -2.03 -24.42
CA ILE A 416 -24.12 -1.15 -24.94
C ILE A 416 -22.98 -1.99 -25.49
N GLU A 417 -22.54 -1.66 -26.70
CA GLU A 417 -21.32 -2.19 -27.31
C GLU A 417 -20.26 -1.08 -27.31
N GLN A 418 -19.08 -1.34 -26.74
CA GLN A 418 -18.01 -0.36 -26.60
C GLN A 418 -16.69 -0.92 -27.10
N TYR A 419 -15.97 -0.09 -27.86
CA TYR A 419 -14.57 -0.31 -28.18
C TYR A 419 -13.73 0.77 -27.50
N ILE A 420 -12.75 0.34 -26.70
CA ILE A 420 -11.82 1.22 -26.00
C ILE A 420 -10.42 1.02 -26.56
N GLU A 421 -9.90 2.07 -27.20
CA GLU A 421 -8.52 2.11 -27.67
C GLU A 421 -7.62 2.55 -26.50
N ASP A 422 -6.96 1.58 -25.86
CA ASP A 422 -6.04 1.84 -24.74
C ASP A 422 -4.79 2.57 -25.26
N VAL A 423 -4.64 3.87 -24.97
CA VAL A 423 -3.43 4.67 -25.29
C VAL A 423 -2.23 4.22 -24.44
#